data_AF-A0A7C5TLB4-F1
#
_entry.id   AF-A0A7C5TLB4-F1
#
_cell.length_a   1.000
_cell.length_b   1.000
_cell.length_c   1.000
_cell.angle_alpha   90.00
_cell.angle_beta   90.00
_cell.angle_gamma   90.00
#
_symmetry.space_group_name_H-M   'P 1'
#
loop_
_entity.id
_entity.type
_entity.pdbx_description
1 polymer ?
#
loop_
_entity_poly.entity_id
_entity_poly.type
_entity_poly.pdbx_seq_one_letter_code
_entity_poly.pdbx_strand_id
1 'polypeptide(L)'
;RGMDKLPQHMVNVPLETGDRTVVEADPVRDAVREAEAALAGRGRVLLRPSGTEPVVRVMVEGPDPAEVEALARQVAEVVARAASA
;
A
#
# COMPACT_ATOMS: atom_id res chain seq x y z
N ARG A 1 -26.67 12.24 2.68
CA ARG A 1 -26.17 11.03 3.35
C ARG A 1 -24.67 10.95 3.04
N GLY A 2 -23.82 10.99 4.07
CA GLY A 2 -22.37 10.83 3.89
C GLY A 2 -22.02 9.37 3.62
N MET A 3 -20.87 9.12 3.01
CA MET A 3 -20.30 7.78 2.94
C MET A 3 -19.83 7.36 4.34
N ASP A 4 -20.23 6.20 4.81
CA ASP A 4 -19.68 5.60 6.02
C ASP A 4 -18.21 5.27 5.76
N LYS A 5 -17.31 5.92 6.51
CA LYS A 5 -15.87 5.75 6.33
C LYS A 5 -15.43 4.43 6.96
N LEU A 6 -14.82 3.57 6.15
CA LEU A 6 -14.09 2.42 6.66
C LEU A 6 -12.81 2.86 7.37
N PRO A 7 -12.33 2.08 8.36
CA PRO A 7 -10.95 2.15 8.81
C PRO A 7 -9.96 2.17 7.63
N GLN A 8 -8.93 3.00 7.75
CA GLN A 8 -7.85 3.12 6.78
C GLN A 8 -6.51 3.22 7.50
N HIS A 9 -5.48 2.60 6.94
CA HIS A 9 -4.10 2.72 7.41
C HIS A 9 -3.20 3.10 6.24
N MET A 10 -2.32 4.08 6.47
CA MET A 10 -1.39 4.60 5.46
C MET A 10 0.03 4.50 5.97
N VAL A 11 0.91 3.93 5.15
CA VAL A 11 2.35 3.86 5.37
C VAL A 11 3.05 4.62 4.26
N ASN A 12 3.97 5.52 4.62
CA ASN A 12 4.84 6.21 3.67
C ASN A 12 6.17 5.46 3.61
N VAL A 13 6.50 4.91 2.44
CA VAL A 13 7.76 4.19 2.20
C VAL A 13 8.74 5.14 1.49
N PRO A 14 9.90 5.45 2.09
CA PRO A 14 10.93 6.24 1.41
C PRO A 14 11.44 5.56 0.14
N LEU A 15 11.72 6.35 -0.89
CA LEU A 15 12.39 5.91 -2.12
C LEU A 15 13.85 6.34 -2.05
N GLU A 16 14.76 5.41 -1.71
CA GLU A 16 16.19 5.72 -1.57
C GLU A 16 16.82 6.21 -2.88
N THR A 17 16.44 5.59 -3.99
CA THR A 17 16.89 5.95 -5.34
C THR A 17 16.05 7.07 -5.98
N GLY A 18 14.91 7.41 -5.38
CA GLY A 18 13.89 8.27 -5.98
C GLY A 18 13.10 7.62 -7.14
N ASP A 19 13.34 6.34 -7.42
CA ASP A 19 12.66 5.63 -8.51
C ASP A 19 11.19 5.37 -8.18
N ARG A 20 10.31 6.04 -8.92
CA ARG A 20 8.85 5.90 -8.76
C ARG A 20 8.29 4.70 -9.50
N THR A 21 9.05 4.08 -10.40
CA THR A 21 8.64 2.89 -11.16
C THR A 21 8.65 1.62 -10.31
N VAL A 22 9.18 1.67 -9.07
CA VAL A 22 9.14 0.57 -8.10
C VAL A 22 7.72 0.00 -7.88
N VAL A 23 6.68 0.82 -8.05
CA VAL A 23 5.28 0.39 -7.92
C VAL A 23 4.85 -0.58 -9.03
N GLU A 24 5.60 -0.64 -10.13
CA GLU A 24 5.37 -1.56 -11.24
C GLU A 24 6.19 -2.85 -11.13
N ALA A 25 7.09 -2.95 -10.15
CA ALA A 25 7.88 -4.16 -9.93
C ALA A 25 6.96 -5.34 -9.61
N ASP A 26 7.20 -6.49 -10.26
CA ASP A 26 6.43 -7.73 -10.04
C ASP A 26 6.22 -8.07 -8.55
N PRO A 27 7.24 -8.06 -7.66
CA PRO A 27 7.01 -8.35 -6.23
C PRO A 27 6.02 -7.37 -5.57
N VAL A 28 6.03 -6.09 -5.97
CA VAL A 28 5.12 -5.09 -5.43
C VAL A 28 3.70 -5.32 -5.93
N ARG A 29 3.54 -5.62 -7.23
CA ARG A 29 2.24 -5.95 -7.82
C ARG A 29 1.65 -7.23 -7.22
N ASP A 30 2.49 -8.21 -6.91
CA ASP A 30 2.08 -9.44 -6.24
C ASP A 30 1.59 -9.18 -4.82
N ALA A 31 2.33 -8.40 -4.04
CA ALA A 31 1.92 -8.02 -2.68
C ALA A 31 0.59 -7.26 -2.66
N VAL A 32 0.35 -6.37 -3.63
CA VAL A 32 -0.93 -5.68 -3.78
C VAL A 32 -2.06 -6.66 -4.08
N ARG A 33 -1.86 -7.60 -5.02
CA ARG A 33 -2.86 -8.63 -5.37
C ARG A 33 -3.20 -9.53 -4.19
N GLU A 34 -2.20 -9.92 -3.39
CA GLU A 34 -2.41 -10.72 -2.18
C GLU A 34 -3.24 -9.95 -1.14
N ALA A 35 -2.94 -8.67 -0.92
CA ALA A 35 -3.69 -7.84 0.01
C ALA A 35 -5.14 -7.60 -0.48
N GLU A 36 -5.34 -7.37 -1.78
CA GLU A 36 -6.69 -7.27 -2.37
C GLU A 36 -7.48 -8.58 -2.23
N ALA A 37 -6.82 -9.73 -2.42
CA ALA A 37 -7.43 -11.04 -2.24
C ALA A 37 -7.83 -11.28 -0.78
N ALA A 38 -7.00 -10.90 0.20
CA ALA A 38 -7.32 -10.99 1.62
C ALA A 38 -8.55 -10.15 2.00
N LEU A 39 -8.65 -8.94 1.44
CA LEU A 39 -9.81 -8.07 1.63
C LEU A 39 -11.07 -8.64 0.98
N ALA A 40 -10.96 -9.50 -0.03
CA ALA A 40 -12.09 -10.16 -0.70
C ALA A 40 -13.21 -9.18 -1.10
N GLY A 41 -12.84 -8.00 -1.61
CA GLY A 41 -13.77 -6.93 -2.02
C GLY A 41 -14.39 -6.11 -0.87
N ARG A 42 -14.05 -6.40 0.39
CA ARG A 42 -14.52 -5.64 1.57
C ARG A 42 -13.74 -4.34 1.79
N GLY A 43 -12.71 -4.09 0.99
CA GLY A 43 -11.76 -3.01 1.17
C GLY A 43 -11.03 -2.65 -0.12
N ARG A 44 -10.05 -1.76 -0.02
CA ARG A 44 -9.23 -1.31 -1.15
C ARG A 44 -7.77 -1.19 -0.75
N VAL A 45 -6.89 -1.47 -1.70
CA VAL A 45 -5.46 -1.18 -1.62
C VAL A 45 -5.16 -0.06 -2.61
N LEU A 46 -4.47 0.97 -2.17
CA LEU A 46 -4.02 2.08 -3.01
C LEU A 46 -2.51 2.23 -2.85
N LEU A 47 -1.79 2.07 -3.95
CA LEU A 47 -0.37 2.31 -4.04
C LEU A 47 -0.12 3.53 -4.94
N ARG A 48 0.54 4.56 -4.40
CA ARG A 48 0.77 5.80 -5.16
C ARG A 48 2.13 6.44 -4.85
N PRO A 49 3.00 6.64 -5.84
CA PRO A 49 4.17 7.51 -5.68
C PRO A 49 3.76 8.95 -5.33
N SER A 50 4.51 9.60 -4.44
CA SER A 50 4.34 11.02 -4.17
C SER A 50 4.97 11.87 -5.28
N GLY A 51 4.27 12.93 -5.69
CA GLY A 51 4.75 13.88 -6.70
C GLY A 51 5.74 14.91 -6.13
N THR A 52 5.62 15.22 -4.85
CA THR A 52 6.39 16.28 -4.18
C THR A 52 7.43 15.74 -3.19
N GLU A 53 7.34 14.47 -2.82
CA GLU A 53 8.22 13.83 -1.83
C GLU A 53 8.79 12.53 -2.43
N PRO A 54 10.00 12.10 -2.05
CA PRO A 54 10.57 10.83 -2.49
C PRO A 54 10.00 9.66 -1.66
N VAL A 55 8.68 9.47 -1.71
CA VAL A 55 7.99 8.39 -0.99
C VAL A 55 6.92 7.73 -1.87
N VAL A 56 6.64 6.46 -1.61
CA VAL A 56 5.43 5.76 -2.06
C VAL A 56 4.46 5.68 -0.90
N ARG A 57 3.20 6.03 -1.16
CA ARG A 57 2.11 5.94 -0.20
C ARG A 57 1.40 4.61 -0.41
N VAL A 58 1.44 3.76 0.62
CA VAL A 58 0.71 2.50 0.69
C VAL A 58 -0.48 2.74 1.59
N MET A 59 -1.69 2.63 1.06
CA MET A 59 -2.90 2.79 1.84
C MET A 59 -3.79 1.57 1.67
N VAL A 60 -4.29 1.06 2.80
CA VAL A 60 -5.30 0.00 2.81
C VAL A 60 -6.50 0.52 3.59
N GLU A 61 -7.70 0.15 3.14
CA GLU A 61 -8.95 0.39 3.85
C GLU A 61 -9.82 -0.87 3.86
N GLY A 62 -10.62 -1.05 4.91
CA GLY A 62 -11.39 -2.27 5.14
C GLY A 62 -12.12 -2.23 6.48
N PRO A 63 -12.98 -3.23 6.77
CA PRO A 63 -13.86 -3.21 7.95
C PRO A 63 -13.15 -3.48 9.27
N ASP A 64 -12.01 -4.19 9.25
CA ASP A 64 -11.22 -4.54 10.43
C ASP A 64 -9.93 -3.69 10.47
N PRO A 65 -9.77 -2.78 11.46
CA PRO A 65 -8.57 -1.97 11.61
C PRO A 65 -7.27 -2.76 11.73
N ALA A 66 -7.29 -3.93 12.38
CA ALA A 66 -6.11 -4.75 12.59
C ALA A 66 -5.67 -5.44 11.29
N GLU A 67 -6.64 -5.98 10.53
CA GLU A 67 -6.41 -6.51 9.18
C GLU A 67 -5.82 -5.42 8.26
N VAL A 68 -6.44 -4.24 8.27
CA VAL A 68 -6.02 -3.09 7.45
C VAL A 68 -4.59 -2.64 7.76
N GLU A 69 -4.24 -2.52 9.04
CA GLU A 69 -2.88 -2.17 9.45
C GLU A 69 -1.86 -3.25 9.05
N ALA A 70 -2.18 -4.52 9.26
CA ALA A 70 -1.30 -5.64 8.91
C ALA A 70 -1.02 -5.68 7.39
N LEU A 71 -2.07 -5.58 6.57
CA LEU A 71 -1.94 -5.60 5.12
C LEU A 71 -1.16 -4.38 4.59
N ALA A 72 -1.41 -3.19 5.14
CA ALA A 72 -0.67 -1.99 4.75
C ALA A 72 0.84 -2.11 5.05
N ARG A 73 1.19 -2.67 6.22
CA ARG A 73 2.59 -2.91 6.60
C ARG A 73 3.24 -3.99 5.73
N GLN A 74 2.53 -5.07 5.41
CA GLN A 74 3.04 -6.13 4.52
C GLN A 74 3.39 -5.58 3.13
N VAL A 75 2.48 -4.84 2.51
CA VAL A 75 2.74 -4.22 1.19
C VAL A 75 3.89 -3.21 1.29
N ALA A 76 3.91 -2.39 2.34
CA ALA A 76 4.97 -1.41 2.56
C ALA A 76 6.37 -2.03 2.70
N GLU A 77 6.48 -3.19 3.36
CA GLU A 77 7.76 -3.90 3.47
C GLU A 77 8.27 -4.38 2.12
N VAL A 78 7.38 -4.88 1.26
CA VAL A 78 7.76 -5.31 -0.10
C VAL A 78 8.20 -4.12 -0.96
N VAL A 79 7.48 -2.99 -0.87
CA VAL A 79 7.87 -1.75 -1.54
C VAL A 79 9.24 -1.26 -1.04
N ALA A 80 9.49 -1.31 0.26
CA ALA A 80 10.78 -0.90 0.83
C ALA A 80 11.94 -1.74 0.27
N ARG A 81 11.77 -3.07 0.24
CA ARG A 81 12.78 -3.99 -0.32
C ARG A 81 13.03 -3.76 -1.80
N ALA A 82 11.97 -3.49 -2.56
CA ALA A 82 12.08 -3.20 -4.00
C ALA A 82 12.69 -1.82 -4.27
N ALA A 83 12.53 -0.85 -3.36
CA ALA A 83 13.06 0.51 -3.51
C ALA A 83 14.55 0.64 -3.13
N SER A 84 15.08 -0.32 -2.37
CA SER A 84 16.49 -0.41 -1.97
C SER A 84 17.34 -1.34 -2.85
N ALA A 85 16.72 -2.03 -3.81
CA ALA A 85 17.40 -2.92 -4.77
C ALA A 85 17.93 -2.14 -5.98
#